data_AF-U9T542-F1
#
_entry.id   AF-U9T542-F1
#
_cell.length_a   1.000
_cell.length_b   1.000
_cell.length_c   1.000
_cell.angle_alpha   90.00
_cell.angle_beta   90.00
_cell.angle_gamma   90.00
#
_symmetry.space_group_name_H-M   'P 1'
#
loop_
_entity.id
_entity.type
_entity.pdbx_description
1 polymer ?
#
loop_
_entity_poly.entity_id
_entity_poly.type
_entity_poly.pdbx_seq_one_letter_code
_entity_poly.pdbx_strand_id
1 'polypeptide(L)'
;YLRKELFPVHQDLTYAGLLNPLDCPHHVRKEEKSPFREGVIINKKSGGETSLHVIIDKSIKPGVRVTLDMGNYETSKNDNQYIEAKVISPKVPKQHGLYWGYNIRIADSISKVFTECSYPDGYDVAIGTSERGKVVDDIIDDLPEFNHLLIVFGGLGGIEAAIDVDEDLKCSGEEADALFDLWVNTCPNQGSRTIRTEEAVLITMSALRVAINIKGRKEN
;
A
#
# COMPACT_ATOMS: atom_id res chain seq x y z
N TYR A 1 -10.84 -6.50 -12.33
CA TYR A 1 -11.95 -7.46 -12.53
C TYR A 1 -12.75 -7.75 -11.25
N LEU A 2 -12.22 -7.58 -10.02
CA LEU A 2 -12.93 -7.93 -8.78
C LEU A 2 -13.88 -6.86 -8.21
N ARG A 3 -13.82 -5.60 -8.69
CA ARG A 3 -14.51 -4.47 -8.05
C ARG A 3 -16.02 -4.66 -7.90
N LYS A 4 -16.69 -5.22 -8.92
CA LYS A 4 -18.15 -5.43 -8.91
C LYS A 4 -18.60 -6.45 -7.85
N GLU A 5 -17.75 -7.41 -7.51
CA GLU A 5 -18.04 -8.45 -6.51
C GLU A 5 -17.70 -7.99 -5.09
N LEU A 6 -16.67 -7.17 -4.93
CA LEU A 6 -16.18 -6.73 -3.62
C LEU A 6 -16.87 -5.47 -3.10
N PHE A 7 -17.34 -4.59 -3.99
CA PHE A 7 -17.91 -3.31 -3.61
C PHE A 7 -19.35 -3.20 -4.12
N PRO A 8 -20.35 -3.05 -3.24
CA PRO A 8 -21.70 -2.73 -3.66
C PRO A 8 -21.70 -1.37 -4.38
N VAL A 9 -22.72 -1.14 -5.20
CA VAL A 9 -22.91 0.17 -5.83
C VAL A 9 -23.13 1.21 -4.73
N HIS A 10 -22.20 2.16 -4.64
CA HIS A 10 -22.21 3.23 -3.64
C HIS A 10 -22.13 4.59 -4.34
N GLN A 11 -22.88 5.57 -3.85
CA GLN A 11 -22.94 6.90 -4.45
C GLN A 11 -21.57 7.59 -4.46
N ASP A 12 -20.82 7.49 -3.37
CA ASP A 12 -19.47 8.06 -3.28
C ASP A 12 -18.47 7.41 -4.26
N LEU A 13 -18.77 6.23 -4.79
CA LEU A 13 -17.92 5.49 -5.74
C LEU A 13 -18.40 5.60 -7.19
N THR A 14 -19.46 6.37 -7.48
CA THR A 14 -20.05 6.50 -8.84
C THR A 14 -19.00 6.89 -9.88
N TYR A 15 -18.07 7.79 -9.52
CA TYR A 15 -17.03 8.27 -10.43
C TYR A 15 -15.65 7.62 -10.20
N ALA A 16 -15.56 6.60 -9.35
CA ALA A 16 -14.29 5.91 -9.08
C ALA A 16 -13.69 5.24 -10.35
N GLY A 17 -14.51 4.99 -11.37
CA GLY A 17 -14.07 4.50 -12.67
C GLY A 17 -13.32 5.53 -13.53
N LEU A 18 -13.44 6.83 -13.22
CA LEU A 18 -12.72 7.92 -13.90
C LEU A 18 -11.32 8.16 -13.32
N LEU A 19 -10.99 7.55 -12.18
CA LEU A 19 -9.69 7.66 -11.55
C LEU A 19 -8.61 7.04 -12.44
N ASN A 20 -7.40 7.61 -12.39
CA ASN A 20 -6.25 7.10 -13.13
C ASN A 20 -6.03 5.61 -12.80
N PRO A 21 -5.87 4.74 -13.82
CA PRO A 21 -5.59 3.34 -13.57
C PRO A 21 -4.22 3.19 -12.92
N LEU A 22 -4.14 2.43 -11.84
CA LEU A 22 -2.85 2.09 -11.20
C LEU A 22 -2.03 1.07 -12.00
N ASP A 23 -2.70 0.26 -12.84
CA ASP A 23 -2.11 -0.78 -13.70
C ASP A 23 -0.98 -1.60 -13.03
N CYS A 24 -1.23 -2.04 -11.80
CA CYS A 24 -0.24 -2.76 -10.99
C CYS A 24 -0.05 -4.22 -11.47
N PRO A 25 1.05 -4.90 -11.10
CA PRO A 25 1.30 -6.30 -11.50
C PRO A 25 0.18 -7.30 -11.17
N HIS A 26 -0.63 -7.04 -10.14
CA HIS A 26 -1.77 -7.87 -9.76
C HIS A 26 -3.09 -7.50 -10.50
N HIS A 27 -3.08 -6.47 -11.36
CA HIS A 27 -4.18 -6.08 -12.24
C HIS A 27 -4.17 -6.84 -13.58
N VAL A 28 -3.82 -8.12 -13.52
CA VAL A 28 -3.69 -9.04 -14.65
C VAL A 28 -4.96 -9.08 -15.51
N ARG A 29 -4.81 -9.05 -16.84
CA ARG A 29 -5.94 -9.22 -17.78
C ARG A 29 -6.46 -10.66 -17.77
N LYS A 30 -7.61 -10.91 -18.40
CA LYS A 30 -8.19 -12.27 -18.47
C LYS A 30 -7.19 -13.26 -19.09
N GLU A 31 -6.71 -12.95 -20.29
CA GLU A 31 -5.83 -13.86 -21.07
C GLU A 31 -4.35 -13.83 -20.67
N GLU A 32 -3.96 -12.93 -19.78
CA GLU A 32 -2.55 -12.74 -19.41
C GLU A 32 -2.10 -13.80 -18.41
N LYS A 33 -1.05 -14.56 -18.72
CA LYS A 33 -0.53 -15.58 -17.81
C LYS A 33 0.26 -14.92 -16.69
N SER A 34 -0.02 -15.34 -15.45
CA SER A 34 0.68 -14.85 -14.26
C SER A 34 0.78 -15.98 -13.23
N PRO A 35 1.93 -16.14 -12.54
CA PRO A 35 2.11 -17.13 -11.47
C PRO A 35 1.20 -16.86 -10.28
N PHE A 36 0.83 -15.60 -10.05
CA PHE A 36 -0.06 -15.21 -8.97
C PHE A 36 -1.25 -14.40 -9.49
N ARG A 37 -2.42 -14.57 -8.88
CA ARG A 37 -3.62 -13.79 -9.20
C ARG A 37 -4.42 -13.45 -7.95
N GLU A 38 -5.17 -12.37 -8.03
CA GLU A 38 -6.17 -12.02 -7.04
C GLU A 38 -7.51 -12.66 -7.42
N GLY A 39 -8.25 -13.15 -6.42
CA GLY A 39 -9.53 -13.80 -6.61
C GLY A 39 -10.55 -13.36 -5.57
N VAL A 40 -11.82 -13.64 -5.85
CA VAL A 40 -12.91 -13.56 -4.87
C VAL A 40 -13.64 -14.90 -4.86
N ILE A 41 -13.95 -15.38 -3.66
CA ILE A 41 -14.70 -16.63 -3.53
C ILE A 41 -16.16 -16.37 -3.92
N ILE A 42 -16.66 -17.07 -4.94
CA ILE A 42 -18.03 -16.96 -5.41
C ILE A 42 -18.86 -18.18 -5.00
N ASN A 43 -20.17 -17.98 -4.85
CA ASN A 43 -21.09 -19.11 -4.72
C ASN A 43 -21.17 -19.88 -6.05
N LYS A 44 -21.17 -21.21 -5.99
CA LYS A 44 -21.23 -22.15 -7.14
C LYS A 44 -22.36 -21.89 -8.16
N LYS A 45 -23.32 -21.02 -7.85
CA LYS A 45 -24.52 -20.72 -8.67
C LYS A 45 -24.47 -19.37 -9.41
N SER A 46 -23.40 -18.58 -9.25
CA SER A 46 -23.36 -17.17 -9.68
C SER A 46 -22.33 -16.87 -10.78
N GLY A 47 -21.98 -17.84 -11.62
CA GLY A 47 -20.99 -17.65 -12.69
C GLY A 47 -21.60 -17.05 -13.96
N GLY A 48 -21.21 -15.82 -14.33
CA GLY A 48 -21.38 -15.30 -15.70
C GLY A 48 -20.16 -15.64 -16.58
N GLU A 49 -20.33 -15.63 -17.91
CA GLU A 49 -19.34 -16.04 -18.93
C GLU A 49 -17.97 -15.29 -18.88
N THR A 50 -17.85 -14.23 -18.09
CA THR A 50 -16.69 -13.33 -18.07
C THR A 50 -15.64 -13.66 -17.00
N SER A 51 -15.86 -14.69 -16.18
CA SER A 51 -14.98 -15.05 -15.06
C SER A 51 -14.09 -16.26 -15.35
N LEU A 52 -12.81 -16.20 -14.96
CA LEU A 52 -11.96 -17.40 -14.90
C LEU A 52 -12.39 -18.25 -13.70
N HIS A 53 -12.75 -19.50 -13.95
CA HIS A 53 -13.17 -20.42 -12.89
C HIS A 53 -11.97 -21.21 -12.37
N VAL A 54 -11.60 -20.93 -11.12
CA VAL A 54 -10.48 -21.56 -10.43
C VAL A 54 -11.03 -22.46 -9.32
N ILE A 55 -10.52 -23.68 -9.22
CA ILE A 55 -10.76 -24.61 -8.11
C ILE A 55 -9.65 -24.41 -7.08
N ILE A 56 -10.05 -24.28 -5.82
CA ILE A 56 -9.14 -24.14 -4.68
C ILE A 56 -9.27 -25.31 -3.72
N ASP A 57 -8.21 -25.57 -2.96
CA ASP A 57 -8.08 -26.64 -1.97
C ASP A 57 -8.78 -26.37 -0.62
N LYS A 58 -9.39 -25.18 -0.46
CA LYS A 58 -9.97 -24.72 0.81
C LYS A 58 -11.44 -24.36 0.67
N SER A 59 -12.23 -24.69 1.69
CA SER A 59 -13.59 -24.18 1.85
C SER A 59 -13.53 -22.81 2.53
N ILE A 60 -13.78 -21.76 1.76
CA ILE A 60 -13.77 -20.36 2.23
C ILE A 60 -15.16 -19.76 1.99
N LYS A 61 -15.57 -18.82 2.85
CA LYS A 61 -16.86 -18.13 2.70
C LYS A 61 -16.88 -17.30 1.41
N PRO A 62 -18.02 -17.26 0.69
CA PRO A 62 -18.19 -16.35 -0.45
C PRO A 62 -17.95 -14.88 -0.08
N GLY A 63 -17.49 -14.08 -1.04
CA GLY A 63 -17.17 -12.66 -0.89
C GLY A 63 -15.77 -12.37 -0.33
N VAL A 64 -15.02 -13.41 0.06
CA VAL A 64 -13.66 -13.23 0.58
C VAL A 64 -12.67 -13.05 -0.58
N ARG A 65 -11.88 -11.98 -0.53
CA ARG A 65 -10.75 -11.75 -1.43
C ARG A 65 -9.58 -12.65 -1.04
N VAL A 66 -8.95 -13.30 -2.02
CA VAL A 66 -7.84 -14.24 -1.82
C VAL A 66 -6.70 -14.01 -2.83
N THR A 67 -5.48 -14.33 -2.42
CA THR A 67 -4.34 -14.43 -3.32
C THR A 67 -4.12 -15.90 -3.71
N LEU A 68 -3.98 -16.14 -5.00
CA LEU A 68 -3.89 -17.48 -5.59
C LEU A 68 -2.51 -17.68 -6.19
N ASP A 69 -1.89 -18.82 -5.86
CA ASP A 69 -0.78 -19.40 -6.60
C ASP A 69 -1.37 -20.24 -7.73
N MET A 70 -1.12 -19.79 -8.96
CA MET A 70 -1.63 -20.39 -10.19
C MET A 70 -0.76 -21.56 -10.67
N GLY A 71 0.34 -21.87 -9.98
CA GLY A 71 1.25 -22.97 -10.31
C GLY A 71 1.72 -22.92 -11.76
N ASN A 72 1.63 -24.07 -12.46
CA ASN A 72 2.01 -24.20 -13.86
C ASN A 72 0.88 -23.79 -14.84
N TYR A 73 0.13 -22.71 -14.56
CA TYR A 73 -0.92 -22.21 -15.44
C TYR A 73 -0.45 -21.95 -16.89
N GLU A 74 0.86 -21.79 -17.10
CA GLU A 74 1.43 -21.69 -18.44
C GLU A 74 1.17 -22.91 -19.35
N THR A 75 0.98 -24.11 -18.79
CA THR A 75 0.86 -25.37 -19.54
C THR A 75 -0.58 -25.86 -19.74
N SER A 76 -1.60 -25.22 -19.18
CA SER A 76 -3.00 -25.63 -19.40
C SER A 76 -3.44 -25.24 -20.82
N LYS A 77 -3.53 -26.23 -21.71
CA LYS A 77 -3.88 -26.07 -23.13
C LYS A 77 -5.38 -26.00 -23.45
N ASN A 78 -6.25 -26.05 -22.43
CA ASN A 78 -7.70 -26.21 -22.64
C ASN A 78 -8.50 -25.08 -21.99
N ASP A 79 -9.17 -24.28 -22.81
CA ASP A 79 -10.03 -23.15 -22.40
C ASP A 79 -11.27 -23.55 -21.57
N ASN A 80 -11.59 -24.86 -21.51
CA ASN A 80 -12.80 -25.38 -20.86
C ASN A 80 -12.55 -26.16 -19.55
N GLN A 81 -11.33 -26.14 -19.02
CA GLN A 81 -11.00 -26.88 -17.80
C GLN A 81 -10.78 -25.91 -16.65
N TYR A 82 -11.41 -26.20 -15.50
CA TYR A 82 -11.15 -25.49 -14.26
C TYR A 82 -9.65 -25.48 -13.96
N ILE A 83 -9.12 -24.31 -13.59
CA ILE A 83 -7.72 -24.15 -13.23
C ILE A 83 -7.58 -24.50 -11.75
N GLU A 84 -6.67 -25.41 -11.40
CA GLU A 84 -6.34 -25.66 -10.00
C GLU A 84 -5.38 -24.58 -9.50
N ALA A 85 -5.69 -23.98 -8.35
CA ALA A 85 -4.83 -23.00 -7.70
C ALA A 85 -4.84 -23.18 -6.19
N LYS A 86 -3.78 -22.69 -5.53
CA LYS A 86 -3.64 -22.75 -4.08
C LYS A 86 -3.84 -21.38 -3.46
N VAL A 87 -4.62 -21.30 -2.38
CA VAL A 87 -4.75 -20.06 -1.62
C VAL A 87 -3.52 -19.85 -0.75
N ILE A 88 -2.80 -18.76 -1.03
CA ILE A 88 -1.54 -18.37 -0.40
C ILE A 88 -1.66 -17.02 0.31
N SER A 89 -0.64 -16.67 1.09
CA SER A 89 -0.56 -15.34 1.72
C SER A 89 -0.26 -14.27 0.65
N PRO A 90 -0.87 -13.06 0.74
CA PRO A 90 -0.52 -11.93 -0.13
C PRO A 90 0.92 -11.43 0.05
N LYS A 91 1.66 -11.94 1.06
CA LYS A 91 3.10 -11.70 1.20
C LYS A 91 3.95 -12.49 0.20
N VAL A 92 3.48 -13.66 -0.24
CA VAL A 92 4.26 -14.54 -1.12
C VAL A 92 4.64 -13.86 -2.44
N PRO A 93 3.72 -13.21 -3.20
CA PRO A 93 4.13 -12.50 -4.42
C PRO A 93 5.19 -11.41 -4.18
N LYS A 94 5.16 -10.76 -3.00
CA LYS A 94 6.14 -9.72 -2.62
C LYS A 94 7.53 -10.31 -2.38
N GLN A 95 7.61 -11.48 -1.76
CA GLN A 95 8.86 -12.24 -1.58
C GLN A 95 9.46 -12.66 -2.94
N HIS A 96 8.62 -12.85 -3.95
CA HIS A 96 9.03 -13.05 -5.35
C HIS A 96 9.34 -11.74 -6.11
N GLY A 97 9.43 -10.60 -5.42
CA GLY A 97 9.80 -9.31 -6.01
C GLY A 97 8.66 -8.59 -6.74
N LEU A 98 7.40 -9.04 -6.62
CA LEU A 98 6.26 -8.40 -7.25
C LEU A 98 5.61 -7.36 -6.34
N TYR A 99 5.31 -6.19 -6.88
CA TYR A 99 4.45 -5.24 -6.20
C TYR A 99 3.00 -5.74 -6.16
N TRP A 100 2.54 -6.09 -4.96
CA TRP A 100 1.22 -6.68 -4.73
C TRP A 100 0.20 -5.70 -4.11
N GLY A 101 0.29 -4.43 -4.51
CA GLY A 101 -0.58 -3.37 -4.04
C GLY A 101 -0.29 -2.93 -2.61
N TYR A 102 -1.23 -2.17 -2.06
CA TYR A 102 -1.20 -1.63 -0.71
C TYR A 102 -2.46 -2.04 0.07
N ASN A 103 -2.34 -2.03 1.39
CA ASN A 103 -3.47 -2.15 2.30
C ASN A 103 -3.84 -0.75 2.80
N ILE A 104 -5.12 -0.52 3.03
CA ILE A 104 -5.61 0.71 3.64
C ILE A 104 -5.93 0.40 5.10
N ARG A 105 -5.43 1.25 6.00
CA ARG A 105 -5.77 1.25 7.42
C ARG A 105 -6.24 2.65 7.78
N ILE A 106 -7.35 2.73 8.50
CA ILE A 106 -7.86 3.97 9.08
C ILE A 106 -7.34 4.04 10.51
N ALA A 107 -6.80 5.18 10.90
CA ALA A 107 -6.40 5.49 12.27
C ALA A 107 -7.11 6.78 12.68
N ASP A 108 -7.68 6.79 13.89
CA ASP A 108 -8.48 7.93 14.37
C ASP A 108 -7.62 9.11 14.86
N SER A 109 -6.33 8.89 15.05
CA SER A 109 -5.36 9.85 15.56
C SER A 109 -3.95 9.52 15.04
N ILE A 110 -3.01 10.45 15.18
CA ILE A 110 -1.63 10.23 14.71
C ILE A 110 -0.91 9.22 15.60
N SER A 111 -1.16 9.19 16.91
CA SER A 111 -0.64 8.20 17.86
C SER A 111 -1.04 6.78 17.45
N LYS A 112 -2.29 6.58 17.03
CA LYS A 112 -2.79 5.30 16.48
C LYS A 112 -2.15 4.89 15.16
N VAL A 113 -1.56 5.82 14.40
CA VAL A 113 -0.74 5.44 13.23
C VAL A 113 0.44 4.58 13.70
N PHE A 114 1.07 4.92 14.82
CA PHE A 114 2.22 4.17 15.35
C PHE A 114 1.80 2.96 16.19
N THR A 115 0.86 3.12 17.12
CA THR A 115 0.54 2.09 18.13
C THR A 115 -0.31 0.95 17.59
N GLU A 116 -1.13 1.18 16.56
CA GLU A 116 -1.95 0.16 15.89
C GLU A 116 -1.33 -0.30 14.57
N CYS A 117 0.01 -0.31 14.50
CA CYS A 117 0.75 -0.81 13.36
C CYS A 117 0.47 -2.31 13.11
N SER A 118 0.33 -2.70 11.84
CA SER A 118 0.10 -4.10 11.44
C SER A 118 1.34 -4.99 11.55
N TYR A 119 2.51 -4.39 11.79
CA TYR A 119 3.78 -5.11 11.95
C TYR A 119 4.02 -5.40 13.44
N PRO A 120 4.30 -6.65 13.83
CA PRO A 120 4.51 -7.01 15.24
C PRO A 120 5.60 -6.18 15.94
N ASP A 121 6.66 -5.84 15.20
CA ASP A 121 7.80 -5.06 15.70
C ASP A 121 7.64 -3.54 15.46
N GLY A 122 6.46 -3.11 14.99
CA GLY A 122 6.18 -1.71 14.67
C GLY A 122 6.84 -1.22 13.38
N TYR A 123 6.85 0.10 13.22
CA TYR A 123 7.70 0.76 12.22
C TYR A 123 9.05 1.04 12.89
N ASP A 124 10.13 0.48 12.37
CA ASP A 124 11.48 0.62 12.96
C ASP A 124 12.17 1.90 12.50
N VAL A 125 11.64 2.57 11.47
CA VAL A 125 12.01 3.93 11.08
C VAL A 125 10.77 4.73 10.70
N ALA A 126 10.66 5.95 11.22
CA ALA A 126 9.61 6.90 10.91
C ALA A 126 10.19 8.21 10.38
N ILE A 127 9.67 8.65 9.23
CA ILE A 127 10.03 9.91 8.58
C ILE A 127 8.80 10.82 8.59
N GLY A 128 8.94 12.02 9.15
CA GLY A 128 7.96 13.09 9.01
C GLY A 128 8.38 14.09 7.93
N THR A 129 7.45 14.49 7.08
CA THR A 129 7.73 15.47 6.01
C THR A 129 7.25 16.87 6.41
N SER A 130 8.12 17.87 6.30
CA SER A 130 7.79 19.27 6.56
C SER A 130 8.75 20.21 5.84
N GLU A 131 8.28 21.39 5.41
CA GLU A 131 9.15 22.44 4.87
C GLU A 131 10.19 22.93 5.91
N ARG A 132 9.90 22.74 7.21
CA ARG A 132 10.79 23.06 8.34
C ARG A 132 11.79 21.95 8.67
N GLY A 133 11.72 20.82 7.96
CA GLY A 133 12.65 19.71 8.13
C GLY A 133 14.04 19.99 7.58
N LYS A 134 14.97 19.08 7.88
CA LYS A 134 16.31 19.08 7.28
C LYS A 134 16.20 18.77 5.79
N VAL A 135 17.06 19.40 4.97
CA VAL A 135 17.05 19.18 3.52
C VAL A 135 17.39 17.73 3.22
N VAL A 136 16.55 17.07 2.42
CA VAL A 136 16.66 15.63 2.14
C VAL A 136 18.05 15.23 1.65
N ASP A 137 18.66 16.02 0.76
CA ASP A 137 19.96 15.72 0.17
C ASP A 137 21.09 15.67 1.21
N ASP A 138 20.94 16.37 2.33
CA ASP A 138 21.95 16.44 3.39
C ASP A 138 21.87 15.25 4.37
N ILE A 139 20.72 14.56 4.43
CA ILE A 139 20.45 13.53 5.45
C ILE A 139 20.02 12.18 4.87
N ILE A 140 19.89 12.08 3.55
CA ILE A 140 19.40 10.87 2.90
C ILE A 140 20.33 9.66 3.12
N ASP A 141 21.64 9.92 3.27
CA ASP A 141 22.63 8.89 3.58
C ASP A 141 22.58 8.43 5.05
N ASP A 142 22.06 9.27 5.94
CA ASP A 142 21.87 9.00 7.37
C ASP A 142 20.66 8.10 7.65
N LEU A 143 19.84 7.80 6.62
CA LEU A 143 18.73 6.86 6.77
C LEU A 143 19.28 5.50 7.30
N PRO A 144 18.85 5.06 8.49
CA PRO A 144 19.27 3.78 9.03
C PRO A 144 18.71 2.62 8.19
N GLU A 145 19.31 1.45 8.30
CA GLU A 145 18.70 0.24 7.75
C GLU A 145 17.37 -0.06 8.47
N PHE A 146 16.37 -0.51 7.72
CA PHE A 146 15.03 -0.74 8.25
C PHE A 146 14.35 -1.94 7.60
N ASN A 147 13.35 -2.48 8.30
CA ASN A 147 12.43 -3.50 7.78
C ASN A 147 11.07 -2.88 7.44
N HIS A 148 10.61 -1.91 8.23
CA HIS A 148 9.28 -1.31 8.16
C HIS A 148 9.36 0.22 8.30
N LEU A 149 9.52 0.90 7.17
CA LEU A 149 9.53 2.36 7.09
C LEU A 149 8.12 2.95 7.09
N LEU A 150 7.89 3.96 7.93
CA LEU A 150 6.73 4.85 7.89
C LEU A 150 7.14 6.21 7.35
N ILE A 151 6.38 6.76 6.41
CA ILE A 151 6.51 8.14 5.94
C ILE A 151 5.18 8.85 6.19
N VAL A 152 5.19 9.91 6.99
CA VAL A 152 4.00 10.66 7.39
C VAL A 152 3.96 12.00 6.67
N PHE A 153 2.79 12.32 6.13
CA PHE A 153 2.51 13.55 5.42
C PHE A 153 1.43 14.35 6.14
N GLY A 154 1.65 15.66 6.26
CA GLY A 154 0.68 16.58 6.82
C GLY A 154 -0.41 17.00 5.84
N GLY A 155 -1.51 17.53 6.40
CA GLY A 155 -2.55 18.24 5.64
C GLY A 155 -2.23 19.73 5.51
N LEU A 156 -3.27 20.56 5.38
CA LEU A 156 -3.12 22.02 5.31
C LEU A 156 -2.41 22.62 6.53
N GLY A 157 -2.69 22.08 7.73
CA GLY A 157 -2.05 22.48 8.99
C GLY A 157 -0.74 21.77 9.29
N GLY A 158 -0.17 21.04 8.32
CA GLY A 158 0.99 20.19 8.54
C GLY A 158 0.65 18.93 9.35
N ILE A 159 1.69 18.28 9.88
CA ILE A 159 1.56 17.12 10.79
C ILE A 159 1.24 17.64 12.21
N GLU A 160 1.69 18.86 12.50
CA GLU A 160 1.52 19.58 13.76
C GLU A 160 0.06 19.66 14.18
N ALA A 161 -0.83 20.02 13.26
CA ALA A 161 -2.26 20.08 13.53
C ALA A 161 -2.87 18.73 13.95
N ALA A 162 -2.30 17.60 13.51
CA ALA A 162 -2.75 16.27 13.93
C ALA A 162 -2.21 15.92 15.32
N ILE A 163 -1.01 16.40 15.68
CA ILE A 163 -0.40 16.21 17.00
C ILE A 163 -1.14 17.04 18.06
N ASP A 164 -1.44 18.30 17.76
CA ASP A 164 -2.08 19.22 18.72
C ASP A 164 -3.49 18.77 19.17
N VAL A 165 -4.15 17.92 18.39
CA VAL A 165 -5.50 17.39 18.69
C VAL A 165 -5.48 15.96 19.23
N ASP A 166 -4.30 15.34 19.33
CA ASP A 166 -4.13 13.96 19.79
C ASP A 166 -3.88 13.92 21.30
N GLU A 167 -4.93 13.64 22.08
CA GLU A 167 -4.88 13.63 23.54
C GLU A 167 -3.94 12.55 24.13
N ASP A 168 -3.58 11.53 23.34
CA ASP A 168 -2.65 10.48 23.78
C ASP A 168 -1.18 10.90 23.66
N LEU A 169 -0.89 11.99 22.93
CA LEU A 169 0.45 12.56 22.81
C LEU A 169 0.71 13.62 23.88
N LYS A 170 1.95 13.63 24.39
CA LYS A 170 2.40 14.59 25.41
C LYS A 170 3.13 15.80 24.83
N CYS A 171 3.49 15.75 23.55
CA CYS A 171 4.19 16.81 22.85
C CYS A 171 3.19 17.68 22.09
N SER A 172 3.58 18.93 21.83
CA SER A 172 2.81 19.81 20.92
C SER A 172 3.27 19.63 19.48
N GLY A 173 2.51 20.21 18.54
CA GLY A 173 2.92 20.31 17.15
C GLY A 173 4.24 21.04 16.95
N GLU A 174 4.65 21.95 17.85
CA GLU A 174 5.96 22.60 17.76
C GLU A 174 7.12 21.61 17.98
N GLU A 175 6.86 20.49 18.64
CA GLU A 175 7.79 19.40 18.93
C GLU A 175 7.55 18.18 18.03
N ALA A 176 6.92 18.39 16.86
CA ALA A 176 6.54 17.30 15.96
C ALA A 176 7.73 16.45 15.51
N ASP A 177 8.91 17.05 15.35
CA ASP A 177 10.15 16.38 14.96
C ASP A 177 10.55 15.29 15.96
N ALA A 178 10.19 15.42 17.23
CA ALA A 178 10.50 14.43 18.27
C ALA A 178 9.74 13.10 18.11
N LEU A 179 8.69 13.04 17.29
CA LEU A 179 7.95 11.81 16.98
C LEU A 179 8.58 10.97 15.86
N PHE A 180 9.61 11.50 15.18
CA PHE A 180 10.17 10.89 13.98
C PHE A 180 11.68 10.70 14.13
N ASP A 181 12.20 9.62 13.55
CA ASP A 181 13.65 9.42 13.44
C ASP A 181 14.27 10.44 12.50
N LEU A 182 13.53 10.83 11.45
CA LEU A 182 13.92 11.88 10.51
C LEU A 182 12.78 12.86 10.27
N TRP A 183 13.11 14.15 10.28
CA TRP A 183 12.21 15.25 9.97
C TRP A 183 12.73 16.01 8.75
N VAL A 184 12.04 15.89 7.61
CA VAL A 184 12.66 16.10 6.28
C VAL A 184 11.88 17.09 5.42
N ASN A 185 12.64 18.01 4.81
CA ASN A 185 12.20 18.82 3.68
C ASN A 185 12.68 18.19 2.37
N THR A 186 11.75 17.66 1.58
CA THR A 186 12.01 16.94 0.33
C THR A 186 11.95 17.83 -0.91
N CYS A 187 11.66 19.12 -0.75
CA CYS A 187 11.62 20.10 -1.84
C CYS A 187 12.21 21.43 -1.37
N PRO A 188 13.53 21.49 -1.13
CA PRO A 188 14.19 22.74 -0.75
C PRO A 188 13.99 23.80 -1.84
N ASN A 189 13.84 25.06 -1.42
CA ASN A 189 13.61 26.20 -2.33
C ASN A 189 12.35 26.07 -3.19
N GLN A 190 11.28 25.43 -2.67
CA GLN A 190 9.99 25.38 -3.35
C GLN A 190 9.53 26.77 -3.81
N GLY A 191 9.13 26.88 -5.08
CA GLY A 191 8.66 28.15 -5.66
C GLY A 191 7.19 28.47 -5.35
N SER A 192 6.48 27.53 -4.73
CA SER A 192 5.12 27.71 -4.21
C SER A 192 5.17 27.93 -2.71
N ARG A 193 4.22 28.70 -2.17
CA ARG A 193 4.04 28.83 -0.72
C ARG A 193 3.65 27.50 -0.07
N THR A 194 2.96 26.64 -0.82
CA THR A 194 2.45 25.36 -0.31
C THR A 194 2.56 24.29 -1.38
N ILE A 195 3.05 23.12 -1.00
CA ILE A 195 2.97 21.90 -1.79
C ILE A 195 1.79 21.10 -1.24
N ARG A 196 0.83 20.74 -2.09
CA ARG A 196 -0.33 19.95 -1.64
C ARG A 196 0.12 18.53 -1.29
N THR A 197 -0.56 17.87 -0.37
CA THR A 197 -0.19 16.54 0.13
C THR A 197 0.02 15.52 -1.01
N GLU A 198 -0.85 15.51 -2.00
CA GLU A 198 -0.76 14.64 -3.19
C GLU A 198 0.45 14.92 -4.08
N GLU A 199 0.94 16.16 -4.12
CA GLU A 199 2.18 16.54 -4.81
C GLU A 199 3.39 16.12 -3.97
N ALA A 200 3.31 16.37 -2.66
CA ALA A 200 4.35 16.05 -1.68
C ALA A 200 4.64 14.54 -1.64
N VAL A 201 3.62 13.69 -1.74
CA VAL A 201 3.79 12.23 -1.83
C VAL A 201 4.69 11.85 -3.01
N LEU A 202 4.41 12.36 -4.21
CA LEU A 202 5.20 12.02 -5.40
C LEU A 202 6.63 12.55 -5.33
N ILE A 203 6.81 13.78 -4.85
CA ILE A 203 8.14 14.41 -4.69
C ILE A 203 8.97 13.63 -3.66
N THR A 204 8.41 13.38 -2.48
CA THR A 204 9.06 12.68 -1.37
C THR A 204 9.45 11.26 -1.75
N MET A 205 8.52 10.50 -2.34
CA MET A 205 8.81 9.12 -2.75
C MET A 205 9.89 9.07 -3.83
N SER A 206 9.96 10.07 -4.71
CA SER A 206 11.00 10.17 -5.73
C SER A 206 12.37 10.51 -5.12
N ALA A 207 12.41 11.47 -4.20
CA ALA A 207 13.62 11.89 -3.49
C ALA A 207 14.20 10.74 -2.65
N LEU A 208 13.36 10.05 -1.89
CA LEU A 208 13.80 8.98 -0.97
C LEU A 208 14.02 7.63 -1.65
N ARG A 209 13.58 7.44 -2.91
CA ARG A 209 13.59 6.14 -3.62
C ARG A 209 14.94 5.42 -3.54
N VAL A 210 16.04 6.14 -3.79
CA VAL A 210 17.38 5.54 -3.86
C VAL A 210 17.82 5.05 -2.49
N ALA A 211 17.68 5.86 -1.45
CA ALA A 211 18.01 5.47 -0.09
C ALA A 211 17.11 4.33 0.42
N ILE A 212 15.80 4.39 0.18
CA ILE A 212 14.86 3.32 0.54
C ILE A 212 15.29 1.99 -0.08
N ASN A 213 15.70 1.99 -1.35
CA ASN A 213 16.14 0.77 -2.03
C ASN A 213 17.48 0.22 -1.52
N ILE A 214 18.36 1.08 -1.01
CA ILE A 214 19.67 0.69 -0.47
C ILE A 214 19.55 0.21 0.99
N LYS A 215 18.80 0.94 1.81
CA LYS A 215 18.71 0.75 3.26
C LYS A 215 17.59 -0.21 3.68
N GLY A 216 16.56 -0.37 2.86
CA GLY A 216 15.47 -1.30 3.12
C GLY A 216 15.93 -2.76 3.03
N ARG A 217 15.79 -3.50 4.13
CA ARG A 217 16.07 -4.93 4.15
C ARG A 217 15.01 -5.68 3.35
N LYS A 218 15.46 -6.55 2.45
CA LYS A 218 14.54 -7.44 1.71
C LYS A 218 14.19 -8.60 2.63
N GLU A 219 12.90 -8.81 2.90
CA GLU A 219 12.42 -10.04 3.51
C GLU A 219 12.81 -11.20 2.58
N ASN A 220 13.81 -12.01 2.99
CA ASN A 220 14.15 -13.27 2.32
C ASN A 220 13.11 -14.35 2.64
#